data_AF-A0AAW4QA12-F1
#
_entry.id   AF-A0AAW4QA12-F1
#
_cell.length_a   1.000
_cell.length_b   1.000
_cell.length_c   1.000
_cell.angle_alpha   90.00
_cell.angle_beta   90.00
_cell.angle_gamma   90.00
#
_symmetry.space_group_name_H-M   'P 1'
#
loop_
_entity.id
_entity.type
_entity.pdbx_description
1 polymer ?
#
loop_
_entity_poly.entity_id
_entity_poly.type
_entity_poly.pdbx_seq_one_letter_code
_entity_poly.pdbx_strand_id
1 'polypeptide(L)'
;MRPAEFTTEQIIQAGQALQDAGRNVTGFALRQKVGGGNPSRLKQVWDEHLASKSVTQDEPVAELPVEVAEEVKAVTAALTERITQLAAELNDKAVKAAERRVAEVLRAAGEQREQAERELADAATTVDDLEATLDTTKAEVETLAGKLAESQANGQAQAVELAQLRERLSAAEAATKAAAEKHQAELVKLRAELDNAEQARSQAVAELGTTKIELARVQQHAADLELATKTTAEKHEADTAALRGELEAAEKAHHAVDAELSAVKIELARVQQHAADLELATKTTAEKHEADTAALRGELEAAEKAHHAVDAELSAVKIELARAQQNASGLEASLKEQKQRSIEVIGKLEDGKQRLERELDEARREAKEASNALARASGEADTLRSQVASQEATIRGFNKKPDSGK
;
A
#
# COMPACT_ATOMS: atom_id res chain seq x y z
N MET A 1 -36.26 -55.86 152.50
CA MET A 1 -37.28 -55.35 151.55
C MET A 1 -37.71 -53.95 151.98
N ARG A 2 -38.16 -53.09 151.06
CA ARG A 2 -39.10 -52.00 151.42
C ARG A 2 -40.53 -52.54 151.20
N PRO A 3 -41.51 -52.23 152.05
CA PRO A 3 -42.89 -52.69 151.85
C PRO A 3 -43.47 -52.09 150.56
N ALA A 4 -44.46 -52.78 149.98
CA ALA A 4 -45.22 -52.25 148.85
C ALA A 4 -46.23 -51.21 149.35
N GLU A 5 -46.37 -50.08 148.65
CA GLU A 5 -47.29 -49.00 149.02
C GLU A 5 -48.78 -49.39 148.85
N PHE A 6 -49.07 -50.44 148.07
CA PHE A 6 -50.40 -50.94 147.76
C PHE A 6 -50.39 -52.48 147.68
N THR A 7 -51.49 -53.14 148.09
CA THR A 7 -51.61 -54.60 148.09
C THR A 7 -52.09 -55.17 146.75
N THR A 8 -51.85 -56.46 146.51
CA THR A 8 -52.30 -57.17 145.31
C THR A 8 -53.81 -57.02 145.09
N GLU A 9 -54.60 -57.15 146.15
CA GLU A 9 -56.07 -57.10 146.13
C GLU A 9 -56.56 -55.70 145.76
N GLN A 10 -55.89 -54.63 146.21
CA GLN A 10 -56.21 -53.26 145.83
C GLN A 10 -55.96 -53.01 144.33
N ILE A 11 -54.92 -53.62 143.76
CA ILE A 11 -54.61 -53.54 142.33
C ILE A 11 -55.66 -54.30 141.51
N ILE A 12 -56.05 -55.50 141.96
CA ILE A 12 -57.10 -56.32 141.31
C ILE A 12 -58.46 -55.62 141.39
N GLN A 13 -58.86 -55.07 142.54
CA GLN A 13 -60.09 -54.30 142.68
C GLN A 13 -60.09 -53.05 141.80
N ALA A 14 -58.97 -52.33 141.69
CA ALA A 14 -58.85 -51.17 140.81
C ALA A 14 -58.91 -51.55 139.33
N GLY A 15 -58.39 -52.72 138.94
CA GLY A 15 -58.49 -53.26 137.58
C GLY A 15 -59.92 -53.69 137.23
N GLN A 16 -60.58 -54.42 138.12
CA GLN A 16 -61.99 -54.81 137.96
C GLN A 16 -62.87 -53.55 137.86
N ALA A 17 -62.70 -52.56 138.75
CA ALA A 17 -63.44 -51.29 138.71
C ALA A 17 -63.07 -50.35 137.53
N LEU A 18 -62.07 -50.70 136.72
CA LEU A 18 -61.81 -50.09 135.40
C LEU A 18 -62.53 -50.87 134.29
N GLN A 19 -62.48 -52.20 134.36
CA GLN A 19 -63.14 -53.10 133.42
C GLN A 19 -64.68 -52.97 133.48
N ASP A 20 -65.26 -52.93 134.68
CA ASP A 20 -66.69 -52.71 134.93
C ASP A 20 -67.15 -51.32 134.46
N ALA A 21 -66.23 -50.35 134.45
CA ALA A 21 -66.43 -49.00 133.93
C ALA A 21 -66.14 -48.88 132.42
N GLY A 22 -65.91 -49.99 131.72
CA GLY A 22 -65.64 -50.03 130.27
C GLY A 22 -64.33 -49.36 129.84
N ARG A 23 -63.36 -49.16 130.75
CA ARG A 23 -62.08 -48.49 130.46
C ARG A 23 -60.93 -49.49 130.37
N ASN A 24 -60.11 -49.37 129.33
CA ASN A 24 -58.92 -50.21 129.13
C ASN A 24 -57.97 -50.17 130.34
N VAL A 25 -57.73 -51.33 130.94
CA VAL A 25 -56.92 -51.48 132.16
C VAL A 25 -55.43 -51.37 131.84
N THR A 26 -54.93 -50.13 131.78
CA THR A 26 -53.50 -49.83 131.61
C THR A 26 -52.83 -49.56 132.95
N GLY A 27 -51.50 -49.72 133.03
CA GLY A 27 -50.74 -49.44 134.26
C GLY A 27 -50.90 -48.00 134.78
N PHE A 28 -51.13 -47.03 133.87
CA PHE A 28 -51.40 -45.65 134.24
C PHE A 28 -52.85 -45.44 134.71
N ALA A 29 -53.83 -46.11 134.11
CA ALA A 29 -55.22 -46.10 134.59
C ALA A 29 -55.32 -46.76 135.98
N LEU A 30 -54.61 -47.87 136.21
CA LEU A 30 -54.46 -48.49 137.53
C LEU A 30 -53.84 -47.51 138.51
N ARG A 31 -52.74 -46.82 138.17
CA ARG A 31 -52.13 -45.77 139.03
C ARG A 31 -53.12 -44.65 139.36
N GLN A 32 -53.94 -44.22 138.40
CA GLN A 32 -54.97 -43.20 138.60
C GLN A 32 -56.11 -43.66 139.54
N LYS A 33 -56.44 -44.95 139.57
CA LYS A 33 -57.49 -45.52 140.44
C LYS A 33 -56.98 -45.94 141.82
N VAL A 34 -55.76 -46.47 141.91
CA VAL A 34 -55.08 -46.87 143.15
C VAL A 34 -54.52 -45.65 143.92
N GLY A 35 -54.27 -44.54 143.22
CA GLY A 35 -53.81 -43.27 143.80
C GLY A 35 -52.29 -43.09 143.85
N GLY A 36 -51.51 -44.12 143.52
CA GLY A 36 -50.04 -44.08 143.55
C GLY A 36 -49.37 -45.31 142.95
N GLY A 37 -48.08 -45.49 143.26
CA GLY A 37 -47.29 -46.64 142.86
C GLY A 37 -46.70 -46.59 141.44
N ASN A 38 -45.99 -47.66 141.08
CA ASN A 38 -45.29 -47.83 139.80
C ASN A 38 -46.20 -48.50 138.75
N PRO A 39 -46.53 -47.82 137.61
CA PRO A 39 -47.42 -48.34 136.57
C PRO A 39 -47.11 -49.75 136.05
N SER A 40 -45.83 -50.10 135.90
CA SER A 40 -45.42 -51.40 135.35
C SER A 40 -45.75 -52.54 136.29
N ARG A 41 -45.52 -52.35 137.60
CA ARG A 41 -45.88 -53.35 138.62
C ARG A 41 -47.40 -53.51 138.75
N LEU A 42 -48.14 -52.40 138.66
CA LEU A 42 -49.61 -52.43 138.70
C LEU A 42 -50.16 -53.24 137.51
N LYS A 43 -49.66 -53.01 136.30
CA LYS A 43 -50.07 -53.75 135.09
C LYS A 43 -49.66 -55.23 135.16
N GLN A 44 -48.45 -55.53 135.62
CA GLN A 44 -47.98 -56.92 135.80
C GLN A 44 -48.93 -57.72 136.71
N VAL A 45 -49.26 -57.22 137.90
CA VAL A 45 -50.15 -57.92 138.85
C VAL A 45 -51.55 -58.12 138.27
N TRP A 46 -52.06 -57.16 137.49
CA TRP A 46 -53.33 -57.31 136.79
C TRP A 46 -53.28 -58.36 135.66
N ASP A 47 -52.17 -58.43 134.92
CA ASP A 47 -51.97 -59.39 133.84
C ASP A 47 -51.74 -60.81 134.37
N GLU A 48 -51.05 -60.96 135.50
CA GLU A 48 -50.93 -62.21 136.25
C GLU A 48 -52.32 -62.70 136.73
N HIS A 49 -53.17 -61.80 137.22
CA HIS A 49 -54.56 -62.12 137.57
C HIS A 49 -55.37 -62.55 136.33
N LEU A 50 -55.29 -61.81 135.21
CA LEU A 50 -55.96 -62.20 133.95
C LEU A 50 -55.48 -63.56 133.43
N ALA A 51 -54.18 -63.81 133.43
CA ALA A 51 -53.60 -65.09 132.99
C ALA A 51 -54.03 -66.26 133.89
N SER A 52 -54.08 -66.05 135.22
CA SER A 52 -54.59 -67.06 136.16
C SER A 52 -56.07 -67.40 135.94
N LYS A 53 -56.85 -66.44 135.39
CA LYS A 53 -58.27 -66.57 135.06
C LYS A 53 -58.52 -67.09 133.64
N SER A 54 -57.48 -67.16 132.79
CA SER A 54 -57.56 -67.63 131.40
C SER A 54 -56.97 -69.03 131.18
N VAL A 55 -56.72 -69.80 132.25
CA VAL A 55 -56.36 -71.22 132.14
C VAL A 55 -57.64 -72.02 131.90
N THR A 56 -58.11 -72.05 130.65
CA THR A 56 -59.10 -73.04 130.20
C THR A 56 -58.50 -74.43 130.32
N GLN A 57 -59.13 -75.30 131.10
CA GLN A 57 -58.81 -76.72 131.11
C GLN A 57 -59.31 -77.33 129.80
N ASP A 58 -58.45 -78.07 129.09
CA ASP A 58 -58.88 -78.88 127.94
C ASP A 58 -59.75 -80.04 128.45
N GLU A 59 -61.05 -79.95 128.20
CA GLU A 59 -61.99 -81.03 128.44
C GLU A 59 -62.00 -81.97 127.22
N PRO A 60 -61.79 -83.29 127.37
CA PRO A 60 -61.67 -84.19 126.25
C PRO A 60 -62.99 -84.27 125.47
N VAL A 61 -62.99 -83.76 124.24
CA VAL A 61 -64.16 -83.74 123.35
C VAL A 61 -64.68 -85.16 123.17
N ALA A 62 -65.94 -85.39 123.58
CA ALA A 62 -66.60 -86.67 123.38
C ALA A 62 -66.70 -86.99 121.89
N GLU A 63 -66.36 -88.23 121.52
CA GLU A 63 -66.45 -88.69 120.13
C GLU A 63 -67.89 -88.56 119.62
N LEU A 64 -68.04 -87.94 118.44
CA LEU A 64 -69.35 -87.80 117.80
C LEU A 64 -69.94 -89.18 117.48
N PRO A 65 -71.26 -89.39 117.65
CA PRO A 65 -71.92 -90.61 117.19
C PRO A 65 -71.59 -90.91 115.73
N VAL A 66 -71.34 -92.18 115.41
CA VAL A 66 -70.80 -92.63 114.11
C VAL A 66 -71.65 -92.13 112.93
N GLU A 67 -72.97 -92.07 113.10
CA GLU A 67 -73.91 -91.57 112.10
C GLU A 67 -73.67 -90.08 111.80
N VAL A 68 -73.42 -89.28 112.84
CA VAL A 68 -73.12 -87.83 112.71
C VAL A 68 -71.71 -87.62 112.14
N ALA A 69 -70.75 -88.45 112.54
CA ALA A 69 -69.38 -88.39 112.03
C ALA A 69 -69.32 -88.72 110.54
N GLU A 70 -70.02 -89.77 110.08
CA GLU A 70 -70.08 -90.13 108.66
C GLU A 70 -70.87 -89.12 107.81
N GLU A 71 -71.96 -88.53 108.32
CA GLU A 71 -72.66 -87.43 107.62
C GLU A 71 -71.77 -86.17 107.50
N VAL A 72 -71.12 -85.73 108.58
CA VAL A 72 -70.18 -84.59 108.53
C VAL A 72 -69.03 -84.85 107.55
N LYS A 73 -68.51 -86.09 107.51
CA LYS A 73 -67.48 -86.55 106.57
C LYS A 73 -67.98 -86.58 105.12
N ALA A 74 -69.21 -87.04 104.87
CA ALA A 74 -69.83 -87.05 103.55
C ALA A 74 -70.08 -85.62 103.02
N VAL A 75 -70.64 -84.74 103.86
CA VAL A 75 -70.82 -83.31 103.54
C VAL A 75 -69.47 -82.62 103.29
N THR A 76 -68.45 -82.92 104.10
CA THR A 76 -67.09 -82.37 103.91
C THR A 76 -66.45 -82.86 102.60
N ALA A 77 -66.64 -84.13 102.24
CA ALA A 77 -66.16 -84.68 100.98
C ALA A 77 -66.87 -84.01 99.78
N ALA A 78 -68.20 -83.92 99.79
CA ALA A 78 -68.98 -83.28 98.74
C ALA A 78 -68.67 -81.78 98.60
N LEU A 79 -68.45 -81.07 99.72
CA LEU A 79 -68.00 -79.67 99.71
C LEU A 79 -66.58 -79.54 99.12
N THR A 80 -65.67 -80.45 99.47
CA THR A 80 -64.31 -80.47 98.93
C THR A 80 -64.32 -80.71 97.42
N GLU A 81 -65.10 -81.68 96.93
CA GLU A 81 -65.30 -81.93 95.50
C GLU A 81 -65.92 -80.74 94.77
N ARG A 82 -66.90 -80.05 95.39
CA ARG A 82 -67.50 -78.86 94.81
C ARG A 82 -66.52 -77.67 94.75
N ILE A 83 -65.63 -77.54 95.73
CA ILE A 83 -64.56 -76.53 95.74
C ILE A 83 -63.50 -76.84 94.68
N THR A 84 -63.06 -78.10 94.52
CA THR A 84 -62.07 -78.45 93.49
C THR A 84 -62.65 -78.31 92.07
N GLN A 85 -63.92 -78.68 91.86
CA GLN A 85 -64.62 -78.44 90.60
C GLN A 85 -64.73 -76.94 90.28
N LEU A 86 -65.14 -76.11 91.25
CA LEU A 86 -65.23 -74.65 91.06
C LEU A 86 -63.85 -74.02 90.81
N ALA A 87 -62.80 -74.48 91.49
CA ALA A 87 -61.44 -74.03 91.28
C ALA A 87 -60.92 -74.40 89.88
N ALA A 88 -61.24 -75.61 89.40
CA ALA A 88 -60.94 -76.02 88.03
C ALA A 88 -61.68 -75.12 87.02
N GLU A 89 -62.99 -74.92 87.16
CA GLU A 89 -63.78 -74.04 86.30
C GLU A 89 -63.27 -72.59 86.27
N LEU A 90 -62.84 -72.05 87.41
CA LEU A 90 -62.28 -70.69 87.51
C LEU A 90 -60.91 -70.59 86.84
N ASN A 91 -60.07 -71.61 86.98
CA ASN A 91 -58.78 -71.70 86.29
C ASN A 91 -59.00 -71.78 84.77
N ASP A 92 -59.90 -72.65 84.32
CA ASP A 92 -60.27 -72.83 82.91
C ASP A 92 -60.77 -71.52 82.26
N LYS A 93 -61.59 -70.75 83.00
CA LYS A 93 -62.07 -69.41 82.59
C LYS A 93 -60.94 -68.37 82.58
N ALA A 94 -60.02 -68.40 83.55
CA ALA A 94 -58.88 -67.49 83.61
C ALA A 94 -57.86 -67.75 82.49
N VAL A 95 -57.54 -69.02 82.21
CA VAL A 95 -56.68 -69.43 81.08
C VAL A 95 -57.29 -68.98 79.76
N LYS A 96 -58.56 -69.29 79.49
CA LYS A 96 -59.25 -68.88 78.26
C LYS A 96 -59.37 -67.36 78.10
N ALA A 97 -59.42 -66.61 79.20
CA ALA A 97 -59.37 -65.15 79.17
C ALA A 97 -57.94 -64.61 78.92
N ALA A 98 -56.90 -65.26 79.45
CA ALA A 98 -55.51 -64.93 79.18
C ALA A 98 -55.11 -65.25 77.73
N GLU A 99 -55.47 -66.44 77.22
CA GLU A 99 -55.26 -66.86 75.83
C GLU A 99 -55.87 -65.86 74.84
N ARG A 100 -57.11 -65.41 75.07
CA ARG A 100 -57.77 -64.39 74.24
C ARG A 100 -57.01 -63.06 74.25
N ARG A 101 -56.60 -62.57 75.43
CA ARG A 101 -55.79 -61.35 75.54
C ARG A 101 -54.43 -61.48 74.84
N VAL A 102 -53.77 -62.64 74.95
CA VAL A 102 -52.51 -62.91 74.25
C VAL A 102 -52.73 -62.94 72.73
N ALA A 103 -53.80 -63.57 72.24
CA ALA A 103 -54.15 -63.57 70.82
C ALA A 103 -54.49 -62.16 70.29
N GLU A 104 -55.22 -61.36 71.07
CA GLU A 104 -55.52 -59.95 70.75
C GLU A 104 -54.25 -59.08 70.70
N VAL A 105 -53.34 -59.24 71.66
CA VAL A 105 -52.05 -58.54 71.70
C VAL A 105 -51.14 -58.97 70.55
N LEU A 106 -51.07 -60.28 70.24
CA LEU A 106 -50.29 -60.79 69.10
C LEU A 106 -50.85 -60.30 67.76
N ARG A 107 -52.18 -60.26 67.60
CA ARG A 107 -52.82 -59.69 66.41
C ARG A 107 -52.51 -58.21 66.27
N ALA A 108 -52.71 -57.42 67.33
CA ALA A 108 -52.43 -55.98 67.31
C ALA A 108 -50.94 -55.67 67.07
N ALA A 109 -50.02 -56.45 67.65
CA ALA A 109 -48.59 -56.33 67.40
C ALA A 109 -48.23 -56.72 65.95
N GLY A 110 -48.88 -57.74 65.38
CA GLY A 110 -48.73 -58.11 63.98
C GLY A 110 -49.20 -57.00 63.03
N GLU A 111 -50.39 -56.45 63.26
CA GLU A 111 -50.96 -55.35 62.47
C GLU A 111 -50.11 -54.08 62.56
N GLN A 112 -49.58 -53.74 63.74
CA GLN A 112 -48.63 -52.63 63.90
C GLN A 112 -47.29 -52.89 63.20
N ARG A 113 -46.78 -54.13 63.23
CA ARG A 113 -45.54 -54.50 62.54
C ARG A 113 -45.70 -54.44 61.02
N GLU A 114 -46.82 -54.94 60.49
CA GLU A 114 -47.12 -54.89 59.05
C GLU A 114 -47.31 -53.45 58.57
N GLN A 115 -47.99 -52.60 59.36
CA GLN A 115 -48.13 -51.18 59.04
C GLN A 115 -46.76 -50.47 59.03
N ALA A 116 -45.90 -50.72 60.02
CA ALA A 116 -44.54 -50.17 60.04
C ALA A 116 -43.66 -50.71 58.89
N GLU A 117 -43.80 -51.98 58.51
CA GLU A 117 -43.10 -52.56 57.35
C GLU A 117 -43.53 -51.90 56.03
N ARG A 118 -44.81 -51.53 55.88
CA ARG A 118 -45.32 -50.77 54.72
C ARG A 118 -44.80 -49.33 54.72
N GLU A 119 -44.92 -48.62 55.85
CA GLU A 119 -44.43 -47.22 55.97
C GLU A 119 -42.92 -47.12 55.72
N LEU A 120 -42.13 -48.12 56.13
CA LEU A 120 -40.70 -48.21 55.82
C LEU A 120 -40.42 -48.49 54.33
N ALA A 121 -41.26 -49.27 53.65
CA ALA A 121 -41.13 -49.54 52.21
C ALA A 121 -41.50 -48.30 51.35
N ASP A 122 -42.57 -47.60 51.73
CA ASP A 122 -42.97 -46.34 51.09
C ASP A 122 -41.90 -45.25 51.31
N ALA A 123 -41.34 -45.16 52.52
CA ALA A 123 -40.23 -44.25 52.82
C ALA A 123 -38.94 -44.59 52.07
N ALA A 124 -38.59 -45.88 51.94
CA ALA A 124 -37.43 -46.31 51.15
C ALA A 124 -37.59 -45.95 49.66
N THR A 125 -38.77 -46.23 49.08
CA THR A 125 -39.08 -45.87 47.69
C THR A 125 -39.01 -44.34 47.48
N THR A 126 -39.48 -43.56 48.46
CA THR A 126 -39.37 -42.09 48.43
C THR A 126 -37.91 -41.62 48.50
N VAL A 127 -37.02 -42.33 49.20
CA VAL A 127 -35.58 -42.04 49.20
C VAL A 127 -34.96 -42.36 47.85
N ASP A 128 -35.26 -43.52 47.26
CA ASP A 128 -34.75 -43.91 45.93
C ASP A 128 -35.16 -42.88 44.84
N ASP A 129 -36.41 -42.40 44.86
CA ASP A 129 -36.90 -41.34 43.96
C ASP A 129 -36.18 -39.99 44.20
N LEU A 130 -35.87 -39.66 45.46
CA LEU A 130 -35.13 -38.45 45.82
C LEU A 130 -33.65 -38.53 45.43
N GLU A 131 -33.01 -39.70 45.50
CA GLU A 131 -31.65 -39.92 45.01
C GLU A 131 -31.60 -39.86 43.48
N ALA A 132 -32.56 -40.47 42.78
CA ALA A 132 -32.64 -40.42 41.31
C ALA A 132 -32.87 -38.98 40.78
N THR A 133 -33.71 -38.19 41.46
CA THR A 133 -33.92 -36.77 41.10
C THR A 133 -32.73 -35.88 41.49
N LEU A 134 -32.03 -36.19 42.59
CA LEU A 134 -30.78 -35.53 42.97
C LEU A 134 -29.67 -35.78 41.94
N ASP A 135 -29.50 -37.01 41.46
CA ASP A 135 -28.49 -37.32 40.45
C ASP A 135 -28.84 -36.75 39.06
N THR A 136 -30.13 -36.73 38.70
CA THR A 136 -30.61 -36.04 37.49
C THR A 136 -30.27 -34.54 37.55
N THR A 137 -30.58 -33.87 38.66
CA THR A 137 -30.31 -32.43 38.81
C THR A 137 -28.82 -32.10 38.91
N LYS A 138 -27.97 -32.98 39.48
CA LYS A 138 -26.50 -32.85 39.37
C LYS A 138 -26.05 -32.87 37.90
N ALA A 139 -26.51 -33.84 37.11
CA ALA A 139 -26.12 -33.96 35.71
C ALA A 139 -26.60 -32.76 34.85
N GLU A 140 -27.78 -32.20 35.16
CA GLU A 140 -28.23 -30.94 34.56
C GLU A 140 -27.34 -29.75 34.94
N VAL A 141 -26.95 -29.63 36.21
CA VAL A 141 -26.05 -28.58 36.70
C VAL A 141 -24.67 -28.67 36.05
N GLU A 142 -24.08 -29.87 35.94
CA GLU A 142 -22.81 -30.09 35.23
C GLU A 142 -22.93 -29.73 33.74
N THR A 143 -24.03 -30.12 33.09
CA THR A 143 -24.32 -29.78 31.68
C THR A 143 -24.46 -28.27 31.47
N LEU A 144 -25.11 -27.57 32.39
CA LEU A 144 -25.28 -26.11 32.34
C LEU A 144 -23.96 -25.38 32.65
N ALA A 145 -23.16 -25.87 33.60
CA ALA A 145 -21.83 -25.34 33.88
C ALA A 145 -20.88 -25.48 32.68
N GLY A 146 -20.92 -26.63 31.99
CA GLY A 146 -20.18 -26.84 30.73
C GLY A 146 -20.57 -25.85 29.65
N LYS A 147 -21.87 -25.68 29.39
CA LYS A 147 -22.40 -24.69 28.41
C LYS A 147 -22.04 -23.25 28.78
N LEU A 148 -22.03 -22.92 30.07
CA LEU A 148 -21.62 -21.60 30.55
C LEU A 148 -20.12 -21.36 30.30
N ALA A 149 -19.27 -22.34 30.60
CA ALA A 149 -17.83 -22.25 30.34
C ALA A 149 -17.51 -22.15 28.83
N GLU A 150 -18.20 -22.93 27.98
CA GLU A 150 -18.11 -22.85 26.52
C GLU A 150 -18.54 -21.46 26.01
N SER A 151 -19.67 -20.94 26.49
CA SER A 151 -20.14 -19.60 26.14
C SER A 151 -19.17 -18.49 26.58
N GLN A 152 -18.53 -18.64 27.74
CA GLN A 152 -17.51 -17.70 28.23
C GLN A 152 -16.23 -17.78 27.38
N ALA A 153 -15.76 -18.98 27.01
CA ALA A 153 -14.60 -19.16 26.14
C ALA A 153 -14.84 -18.57 24.74
N ASN A 154 -16.02 -18.81 24.15
CA ASN A 154 -16.43 -18.23 22.88
C ASN A 154 -16.51 -16.68 22.95
N GLY A 155 -17.05 -16.13 24.05
CA GLY A 155 -17.07 -14.68 24.28
C GLY A 155 -15.66 -14.07 24.43
N GLN A 156 -14.74 -14.77 25.08
CA GLN A 156 -13.33 -14.35 25.18
C GLN A 156 -12.62 -14.39 23.82
N ALA A 157 -12.83 -15.45 23.02
CA ALA A 157 -12.28 -15.54 21.67
C ALA A 157 -12.79 -14.40 20.77
N GLN A 158 -14.10 -14.15 20.76
CA GLN A 158 -14.71 -13.04 20.01
C GLN A 158 -14.19 -11.67 20.48
N ALA A 159 -13.94 -11.47 21.78
CA ALA A 159 -13.36 -10.23 22.30
C ALA A 159 -11.92 -10.01 21.81
N VAL A 160 -11.12 -11.08 21.71
CA VAL A 160 -9.76 -11.03 21.14
C VAL A 160 -9.78 -10.76 19.64
N GLU A 161 -10.66 -11.43 18.89
CA GLU A 161 -10.85 -11.18 17.45
C GLU A 161 -11.28 -9.74 17.18
N LEU A 162 -12.25 -9.21 17.95
CA LEU A 162 -12.69 -7.81 17.84
C LEU A 162 -11.57 -6.81 18.19
N ALA A 163 -10.68 -7.14 19.13
CA ALA A 163 -9.51 -6.31 19.42
C ALA A 163 -8.52 -6.30 18.24
N GLN A 164 -8.18 -7.48 17.70
CA GLN A 164 -7.29 -7.61 16.54
C GLN A 164 -7.86 -6.94 15.28
N LEU A 165 -9.18 -7.04 15.05
CA LEU A 165 -9.84 -6.37 13.93
C LEU A 165 -9.83 -4.84 14.08
N ARG A 166 -10.00 -4.32 15.31
CA ARG A 166 -9.87 -2.87 15.59
C ARG A 166 -8.44 -2.37 15.41
N GLU A 167 -7.45 -3.14 15.84
CA GLU A 167 -6.03 -2.82 15.62
C GLU A 167 -5.70 -2.79 14.12
N ARG A 168 -6.12 -3.81 13.36
CA ARG A 168 -5.93 -3.88 11.91
C ARG A 168 -6.66 -2.78 11.15
N LEU A 169 -7.85 -2.39 11.59
CA LEU A 169 -8.59 -1.25 11.03
C LEU A 169 -7.85 0.06 11.29
N SER A 170 -7.46 0.33 12.54
CA SER A 170 -6.69 1.53 12.90
C SER A 170 -5.35 1.64 12.14
N ALA A 171 -4.65 0.52 11.96
CA ALA A 171 -3.44 0.46 11.14
C ALA A 171 -3.72 0.75 9.65
N ALA A 172 -4.84 0.28 9.10
CA ALA A 172 -5.25 0.57 7.72
C ALA A 172 -5.71 2.03 7.54
N GLU A 173 -6.41 2.60 8.51
CA GLU A 173 -6.79 4.02 8.55
C GLU A 173 -5.56 4.93 8.63
N ALA A 174 -4.59 4.58 9.48
CA ALA A 174 -3.31 5.29 9.56
C ALA A 174 -2.51 5.20 8.24
N ALA A 175 -2.43 4.01 7.63
CA ALA A 175 -1.72 3.80 6.37
C ALA A 175 -2.38 4.53 5.19
N THR A 176 -3.71 4.52 5.10
CA THR A 176 -4.45 5.26 4.05
C THR A 176 -4.36 6.77 4.24
N LYS A 177 -4.40 7.27 5.48
CA LYS A 177 -4.14 8.68 5.79
C LYS A 177 -2.72 9.11 5.40
N ALA A 178 -1.70 8.32 5.75
CA ALA A 178 -0.31 8.60 5.37
C ALA A 178 -0.09 8.54 3.84
N ALA A 179 -0.77 7.63 3.13
CA ALA A 179 -0.74 7.58 1.67
C ALA A 179 -1.42 8.82 1.05
N ALA A 180 -2.56 9.26 1.58
CA ALA A 180 -3.23 10.48 1.14
C ALA A 180 -2.39 11.74 1.39
N GLU A 181 -1.73 11.85 2.54
CA GLU A 181 -0.79 12.94 2.85
C GLU A 181 0.42 12.95 1.91
N LYS A 182 0.98 11.77 1.61
CA LYS A 182 2.07 11.61 0.62
C LYS A 182 1.64 12.05 -0.78
N HIS A 183 0.49 11.58 -1.26
CA HIS A 183 -0.03 11.96 -2.57
C HIS A 183 -0.40 13.45 -2.66
N GLN A 184 -0.93 14.04 -1.58
CA GLN A 184 -1.17 15.48 -1.52
C GLN A 184 0.15 16.28 -1.60
N ALA A 185 1.21 15.82 -0.93
CA ALA A 185 2.53 16.43 -1.03
C ALA A 185 3.15 16.28 -2.44
N GLU A 186 2.94 15.13 -3.10
CA GLU A 186 3.34 14.90 -4.49
C GLU A 186 2.59 15.82 -5.46
N LEU A 187 1.27 16.00 -5.29
CA LEU A 187 0.46 16.93 -6.09
C LEU A 187 0.88 18.40 -5.88
N VAL A 188 1.28 18.80 -4.66
CA VAL A 188 1.80 20.15 -4.40
C VAL A 188 3.15 20.37 -5.09
N LYS A 189 4.05 19.37 -5.09
CA LYS A 189 5.32 19.44 -5.84
C LYS A 189 5.10 19.54 -7.35
N LEU A 190 4.28 18.65 -7.91
CA LEU A 190 3.99 18.64 -9.35
C LEU A 190 3.31 19.94 -9.83
N ARG A 191 2.50 20.58 -8.98
CA ARG A 191 1.97 21.93 -9.26
C ARG A 191 3.07 23.00 -9.28
N ALA A 192 3.94 23.03 -8.28
CA ALA A 192 5.06 23.98 -8.27
C ALA A 192 6.04 23.76 -9.45
N GLU A 193 6.27 22.51 -9.85
CA GLU A 193 7.06 22.16 -11.05
C GLU A 193 6.37 22.62 -12.34
N LEU A 194 5.04 22.47 -12.45
CA LEU A 194 4.24 22.99 -13.56
C LEU A 194 4.24 24.52 -13.61
N ASP A 195 4.00 25.20 -12.48
CA ASP A 195 3.99 26.66 -12.38
C ASP A 195 5.37 27.24 -12.80
N ASN A 196 6.46 26.61 -12.38
CA ASN A 196 7.82 26.97 -12.79
C ASN A 196 8.05 26.72 -14.29
N ALA A 197 7.57 25.60 -14.84
CA ALA A 197 7.67 25.29 -16.26
C ALA A 197 6.85 26.26 -17.13
N GLU A 198 5.67 26.69 -16.67
CA GLU A 198 4.86 27.70 -17.35
C GLU A 198 5.51 29.09 -17.31
N GLN A 199 6.12 29.48 -16.18
CA GLN A 199 6.91 30.71 -16.08
C GLN A 199 8.12 30.69 -17.02
N ALA A 200 8.91 29.60 -17.02
CA ALA A 200 10.05 29.45 -17.93
C ALA A 200 9.61 29.46 -19.41
N ARG A 201 8.49 28.81 -19.74
CA ARG A 201 7.89 28.86 -21.08
C ARG A 201 7.44 30.29 -21.45
N SER A 202 6.88 31.05 -20.51
CA SER A 202 6.47 32.44 -20.72
C SER A 202 7.67 33.36 -20.96
N GLN A 203 8.76 33.17 -20.21
CA GLN A 203 10.04 33.87 -20.41
C GLN A 203 10.63 33.56 -21.78
N ALA A 204 10.75 32.27 -22.14
CA ALA A 204 11.26 31.86 -23.45
C ALA A 204 10.40 32.36 -24.63
N VAL A 205 9.08 32.50 -24.45
CA VAL A 205 8.17 33.12 -25.45
C VAL A 205 8.39 34.63 -25.54
N ALA A 206 8.67 35.33 -24.44
CA ALA A 206 9.01 36.75 -24.44
C ALA A 206 10.37 37.01 -25.10
N GLU A 207 11.39 36.20 -24.80
CA GLU A 207 12.71 36.23 -25.43
C GLU A 207 12.65 35.89 -26.93
N LEU A 208 11.82 34.92 -27.32
CA LEU A 208 11.52 34.67 -28.74
C LEU A 208 10.78 35.84 -29.41
N GLY A 209 10.07 36.65 -28.64
CA GLY A 209 9.46 37.90 -29.08
C GLY A 209 10.49 39.00 -29.32
N THR A 210 11.39 39.26 -28.36
CA THR A 210 12.44 40.29 -28.47
C THR A 210 13.43 39.95 -29.57
N THR A 211 13.93 38.71 -29.62
CA THR A 211 14.86 38.26 -30.68
C THR A 211 14.25 38.31 -32.08
N LYS A 212 12.93 38.11 -32.24
CA LYS A 212 12.24 38.35 -33.52
C LYS A 212 12.18 39.83 -33.90
N ILE A 213 11.97 40.73 -32.93
CA ILE A 213 11.99 42.19 -33.16
C ILE A 213 13.41 42.65 -33.51
N GLU A 214 14.43 42.11 -32.85
CA GLU A 214 15.84 42.37 -33.16
C GLU A 214 16.25 41.83 -34.52
N LEU A 215 15.84 40.60 -34.88
CA LEU A 215 16.05 40.04 -36.21
C LEU A 215 15.38 40.90 -37.29
N ALA A 216 14.14 41.37 -37.07
CA ALA A 216 13.45 42.26 -37.99
C ALA A 216 14.17 43.62 -38.15
N ARG A 217 14.73 44.18 -37.06
CA ARG A 217 15.57 45.40 -37.12
C ARG A 217 16.87 45.16 -37.87
N VAL A 218 17.53 44.02 -37.68
CA VAL A 218 18.76 43.66 -38.40
C VAL A 218 18.48 43.43 -39.89
N GLN A 219 17.36 42.78 -40.23
CA GLN A 219 16.90 42.62 -41.61
C GLN A 219 16.56 43.97 -42.26
N GLN A 220 15.88 44.87 -41.55
CA GLN A 220 15.62 46.22 -42.02
C GLN A 220 16.93 47.00 -42.24
N HIS A 221 17.83 47.02 -41.26
CA HIS A 221 19.14 47.67 -41.40
C HIS A 221 19.97 47.08 -42.55
N ALA A 222 19.88 45.77 -42.80
CA ALA A 222 20.55 45.15 -43.94
C ALA A 222 19.97 45.67 -45.27
N ALA A 223 18.64 45.77 -45.41
CA ALA A 223 17.99 46.33 -46.59
C ALA A 223 18.23 47.84 -46.76
N ASP A 224 18.23 48.62 -45.67
CA ASP A 224 18.57 50.05 -45.67
C ASP A 224 20.04 50.26 -46.09
N LEU A 225 20.95 49.37 -45.66
CA LEU A 225 22.36 49.37 -46.07
C LEU A 225 22.56 48.91 -47.52
N GLU A 226 21.78 47.94 -48.01
CA GLU A 226 21.77 47.55 -49.43
C GLU A 226 21.28 48.71 -50.32
N LEU A 227 20.21 49.40 -49.91
CA LEU A 227 19.73 50.60 -50.60
C LEU A 227 20.75 51.76 -50.55
N ALA A 228 21.40 51.97 -49.40
CA ALA A 228 22.45 52.99 -49.26
C ALA A 228 23.67 52.68 -50.12
N THR A 229 24.16 51.43 -50.11
CA THR A 229 25.29 51.01 -50.95
C THR A 229 24.95 51.10 -52.44
N LYS A 230 23.74 50.69 -52.85
CA LYS A 230 23.24 50.87 -54.22
C LYS A 230 23.20 52.35 -54.63
N THR A 231 22.64 53.23 -53.81
CA THR A 231 22.58 54.68 -54.12
C THR A 231 23.96 55.36 -54.09
N THR A 232 24.92 54.90 -53.26
CA THR A 232 26.31 55.36 -53.36
C THR A 232 27.01 54.82 -54.61
N ALA A 233 26.71 53.61 -55.07
CA ALA A 233 27.23 53.07 -56.33
C ALA A 233 26.68 53.84 -57.54
N GLU A 234 25.37 54.10 -57.57
CA GLU A 234 24.72 54.95 -58.59
C GLU A 234 25.29 56.38 -58.57
N LYS A 235 25.57 56.95 -57.39
CA LYS A 235 26.26 58.24 -57.28
C LYS A 235 27.70 58.16 -57.81
N HIS A 236 28.45 57.11 -57.49
CA HIS A 236 29.82 56.95 -58.02
C HIS A 236 29.84 56.72 -59.53
N GLU A 237 28.83 56.05 -60.10
CA GLU A 237 28.65 55.93 -61.55
C GLU A 237 28.34 57.31 -62.18
N ALA A 238 27.49 58.12 -61.56
CA ALA A 238 27.23 59.50 -61.99
C ALA A 238 28.46 60.42 -61.84
N ASP A 239 29.18 60.36 -60.71
CA ASP A 239 30.40 61.14 -60.45
C ASP A 239 31.51 60.75 -61.43
N THR A 240 31.67 59.46 -61.76
CA THR A 240 32.66 59.00 -62.76
C THR A 240 32.25 59.30 -64.20
N ALA A 241 30.95 59.30 -64.51
CA ALA A 241 30.44 59.80 -65.79
C ALA A 241 30.69 61.31 -65.95
N ALA A 242 30.49 62.10 -64.89
CA ALA A 242 30.79 63.53 -64.87
C ALA A 242 32.30 63.79 -65.07
N LEU A 243 33.16 63.10 -64.31
CA LEU A 243 34.62 63.19 -64.46
C LEU A 243 35.11 62.76 -65.86
N ARG A 244 34.46 61.77 -66.50
CA ARG A 244 34.72 61.44 -67.92
C ARG A 244 34.30 62.57 -68.85
N GLY A 245 33.16 63.22 -68.61
CA GLY A 245 32.73 64.39 -69.38
C GLY A 245 33.66 65.59 -69.24
N GLU A 246 34.18 65.84 -68.03
CA GLU A 246 35.22 66.85 -67.78
C GLU A 246 36.54 66.50 -68.47
N LEU A 247 36.96 65.23 -68.44
CA LEU A 247 38.15 64.76 -69.15
C LEU A 247 37.99 64.93 -70.68
N GLU A 248 36.87 64.52 -71.27
CA GLU A 248 36.59 64.74 -72.68
C GLU A 248 36.57 66.23 -73.06
N ALA A 249 36.10 67.10 -72.17
CA ALA A 249 36.14 68.55 -72.37
C ALA A 249 37.57 69.10 -72.30
N ALA A 250 38.39 68.58 -71.38
CA ALA A 250 39.81 68.90 -71.26
C ALA A 250 40.62 68.39 -72.47
N GLU A 251 40.33 67.21 -73.00
CA GLU A 251 40.93 66.67 -74.23
C GLU A 251 40.56 67.52 -75.46
N LYS A 252 39.29 67.93 -75.57
CA LYS A 252 38.84 68.87 -76.63
C LYS A 252 39.53 70.24 -76.50
N ALA A 253 39.75 70.74 -75.28
CA ALA A 253 40.52 71.95 -75.03
C ALA A 253 42.01 71.77 -75.36
N HIS A 254 42.61 70.62 -75.04
CA HIS A 254 44.00 70.32 -75.39
C HIS A 254 44.18 70.24 -76.91
N HIS A 255 43.27 69.59 -77.63
CA HIS A 255 43.26 69.59 -79.10
C HIS A 255 43.05 70.98 -79.71
N ALA A 256 42.29 71.88 -79.06
CA ALA A 256 42.19 73.27 -79.49
C ALA A 256 43.53 74.02 -79.29
N VAL A 257 44.20 73.82 -78.15
CA VAL A 257 45.55 74.38 -77.88
C VAL A 257 46.59 73.80 -78.85
N ASP A 258 46.55 72.52 -79.17
CA ASP A 258 47.42 71.89 -80.18
C ASP A 258 47.15 72.44 -81.59
N ALA A 259 45.90 72.76 -81.91
CA ALA A 259 45.53 73.42 -83.17
C ALA A 259 46.04 74.87 -83.24
N GLU A 260 45.90 75.65 -82.16
CA GLU A 260 46.50 76.99 -82.04
C GLU A 260 48.03 76.93 -82.14
N LEU A 261 48.66 75.96 -81.48
CA LEU A 261 50.10 75.72 -81.52
C LEU A 261 50.56 75.28 -82.93
N SER A 262 49.71 74.60 -83.70
CA SER A 262 49.94 74.32 -85.13
C SER A 262 49.85 75.60 -85.99
N ALA A 263 48.92 76.51 -85.71
CA ALA A 263 48.81 77.80 -86.39
C ALA A 263 50.01 78.71 -86.08
N VAL A 264 50.47 78.73 -84.82
CA VAL A 264 51.70 79.44 -84.42
C VAL A 264 52.94 78.87 -85.11
N LYS A 265 53.02 77.55 -85.33
CA LYS A 265 54.09 76.93 -86.13
C LYS A 265 54.03 77.34 -87.61
N ILE A 266 52.84 77.54 -88.18
CA ILE A 266 52.66 78.02 -89.56
C ILE A 266 53.09 79.49 -89.69
N GLU A 267 52.74 80.35 -88.73
CA GLU A 267 53.24 81.73 -88.69
C GLU A 267 54.77 81.80 -88.46
N LEU A 268 55.33 80.92 -87.62
CA LEU A 268 56.78 80.84 -87.43
C LEU A 268 57.53 80.49 -88.73
N ALA A 269 57.00 79.55 -89.53
CA ALA A 269 57.54 79.23 -90.85
C ALA A 269 57.46 80.42 -91.82
N ARG A 270 56.38 81.22 -91.72
CA ARG A 270 56.18 82.46 -92.48
C ARG A 270 57.22 83.53 -92.15
N VAL A 271 57.53 83.70 -90.86
CA VAL A 271 58.59 84.62 -90.39
C VAL A 271 59.97 84.12 -90.82
N GLN A 272 60.22 82.81 -90.81
CA GLN A 272 61.47 82.23 -91.31
C GLN A 272 61.64 82.43 -92.82
N GLN A 273 60.55 82.39 -93.60
CA GLN A 273 60.58 82.72 -95.03
C GLN A 273 60.91 84.21 -95.25
N HIS A 274 60.29 85.12 -94.49
CA HIS A 274 60.56 86.56 -94.56
C HIS A 274 62.01 86.94 -94.15
N ALA A 275 62.68 86.11 -93.34
CA ALA A 275 64.10 86.31 -93.00
C ALA A 275 65.04 86.03 -94.18
N ALA A 276 64.74 85.01 -95.01
CA ALA A 276 65.55 84.66 -96.18
C ALA A 276 65.51 85.75 -97.27
N ASP A 277 64.36 86.39 -97.46
CA ASP A 277 64.18 87.46 -98.46
C ASP A 277 64.95 88.75 -98.11
N LEU A 278 65.40 88.92 -96.87
CA LEU A 278 66.17 90.09 -96.44
C LEU A 278 67.69 89.94 -96.69
N GLU A 279 68.23 88.72 -96.62
CA GLU A 279 69.65 88.44 -96.85
C GLU A 279 70.03 88.50 -98.35
N LEU A 280 69.04 88.34 -99.24
CA LEU A 280 69.19 88.50 -100.69
C LEU A 280 69.34 89.97 -101.14
N ALA A 281 69.09 90.94 -100.26
CA ALA A 281 68.96 92.36 -100.62
C ALA A 281 70.24 93.21 -100.49
N THR A 282 71.31 92.69 -99.87
CA THR A 282 72.56 93.47 -99.61
C THR A 282 73.79 92.92 -100.33
N LYS A 283 73.60 92.17 -101.42
CA LYS A 283 74.67 91.72 -102.32
C LYS A 283 74.49 92.34 -103.71
N THR A 284 75.56 92.89 -104.27
CA THR A 284 75.67 93.39 -105.67
C THR A 284 74.72 94.53 -106.09
N THR A 285 75.01 95.75 -105.60
CA THR A 285 74.90 96.99 -106.41
C THR A 285 76.22 97.79 -106.38
N ALA A 286 77.35 97.10 -106.61
CA ALA A 286 78.67 97.72 -106.78
C ALA A 286 79.66 96.77 -107.50
N GLU A 287 79.31 96.28 -108.69
CA GLU A 287 80.34 95.89 -109.66
C GLU A 287 80.91 97.16 -110.34
N LYS A 288 82.16 97.06 -110.84
CA LYS A 288 82.91 98.11 -111.55
C LYS A 288 83.30 99.29 -110.64
N HIS A 289 84.59 99.61 -110.46
CA HIS A 289 85.72 99.60 -111.39
C HIS A 289 87.01 99.01 -110.75
N GLU A 290 88.08 98.62 -111.45
CA GLU A 290 88.34 98.22 -112.86
C GLU A 290 89.84 97.81 -112.96
N ALA A 291 90.29 97.27 -114.10
CA ALA A 291 91.69 97.15 -114.54
C ALA A 291 92.74 96.65 -113.50
N ASP A 292 93.04 95.35 -113.46
CA ASP A 292 93.95 94.64 -114.40
C ASP A 292 95.40 94.56 -113.88
N THR A 293 95.81 93.36 -113.47
CA THR A 293 96.94 92.60 -114.07
C THR A 293 96.96 91.21 -113.38
N ALA A 294 96.71 90.07 -114.02
CA ALA A 294 97.24 89.48 -115.27
C ALA A 294 98.52 88.62 -115.10
N ALA A 295 98.41 87.52 -114.33
CA ALA A 295 99.11 86.24 -114.50
C ALA A 295 98.43 85.21 -113.56
N LEU A 296 97.83 84.07 -113.95
CA LEU A 296 98.23 83.01 -114.89
C LEU A 296 99.59 82.38 -114.50
N ARG A 297 99.79 81.05 -114.51
CA ARG A 297 98.97 79.89 -114.92
C ARG A 297 99.66 78.62 -114.38
N GLY A 298 99.00 77.47 -114.49
CA GLY A 298 99.71 76.18 -114.54
C GLY A 298 99.19 75.12 -113.56
N GLU A 299 98.69 74.03 -114.14
CA GLU A 299 98.39 72.70 -113.56
C GLU A 299 97.45 72.62 -112.30
N LEU A 300 96.40 71.77 -112.22
CA LEU A 300 96.20 70.36 -112.63
C LEU A 300 97.02 69.42 -111.69
N GLU A 301 96.56 68.26 -111.19
CA GLU A 301 95.50 67.34 -111.64
C GLU A 301 94.92 66.49 -110.48
N ALA A 302 93.94 65.63 -110.79
CA ALA A 302 93.40 64.48 -110.02
C ALA A 302 92.56 64.78 -108.74
N ALA A 303 91.65 63.91 -108.25
CA ALA A 303 90.65 62.95 -108.79
C ALA A 303 90.32 61.88 -107.71
N GLU A 304 89.16 61.21 -107.84
CA GLU A 304 88.69 60.02 -107.06
C GLU A 304 88.23 60.27 -105.59
N LYS A 305 87.29 59.53 -104.94
CA LYS A 305 86.43 58.33 -105.22
C LYS A 305 85.21 58.37 -104.22
N ALA A 306 84.01 57.77 -104.32
CA ALA A 306 83.40 56.60 -105.00
C ALA A 306 83.75 55.20 -104.40
N HIS A 307 82.88 54.20 -104.20
CA HIS A 307 81.40 53.97 -104.26
C HIS A 307 81.10 52.53 -103.67
N HIS A 308 79.90 51.99 -103.36
CA HIS A 308 78.48 52.40 -103.37
C HIS A 308 77.71 51.77 -102.15
N ALA A 309 76.46 51.29 -102.27
CA ALA A 309 75.62 50.76 -101.15
C ALA A 309 74.38 49.91 -101.59
N VAL A 310 73.72 49.24 -100.60
CA VAL A 310 72.39 48.51 -100.59
C VAL A 310 72.31 47.12 -101.27
N ASP A 311 71.86 46.06 -100.55
CA ASP A 311 70.59 45.30 -100.80
C ASP A 311 70.25 44.13 -99.81
N ALA A 312 68.97 43.70 -99.82
CA ALA A 312 68.35 42.41 -99.41
C ALA A 312 68.23 41.95 -97.91
N GLU A 313 67.20 41.14 -97.62
CA GLU A 313 66.71 40.78 -96.26
C GLU A 313 66.82 39.28 -95.86
N LEU A 314 66.76 39.06 -94.53
CA LEU A 314 66.13 37.94 -93.79
C LEU A 314 66.51 36.45 -94.03
N SER A 315 67.25 35.90 -93.05
CA SER A 315 67.00 34.55 -92.49
C SER A 315 67.50 34.48 -91.04
N ALA A 316 66.69 34.74 -90.00
CA ALA A 316 65.59 33.94 -89.45
C ALA A 316 66.02 32.76 -88.55
N VAL A 317 65.48 32.74 -87.32
CA VAL A 317 65.38 31.62 -86.35
C VAL A 317 66.68 30.86 -86.01
N LYS A 318 67.41 31.31 -84.97
CA LYS A 318 68.37 30.43 -84.27
C LYS A 318 68.75 30.75 -82.81
N ILE A 319 68.26 31.83 -82.19
CA ILE A 319 68.70 32.26 -80.84
C ILE A 319 67.54 32.52 -79.86
N GLU A 320 66.52 31.65 -79.85
CA GLU A 320 65.59 31.49 -78.70
C GLU A 320 65.87 30.22 -77.86
N LEU A 321 66.81 29.37 -78.30
CA LEU A 321 67.02 28.03 -77.74
C LEU A 321 67.67 28.00 -76.33
N ALA A 322 68.22 29.12 -75.85
CA ALA A 322 69.22 29.11 -74.76
C ALA A 322 68.77 29.69 -73.40
N ARG A 323 67.58 30.30 -73.27
CA ARG A 323 67.12 30.90 -72.00
C ARG A 323 65.81 30.36 -71.42
N ALA A 324 65.09 29.51 -72.15
CA ALA A 324 63.90 28.81 -71.65
C ALA A 324 64.21 27.68 -70.64
N GLN A 325 65.48 27.41 -70.33
CA GLN A 325 65.89 26.18 -69.60
C GLN A 325 66.18 26.33 -68.10
N GLN A 326 66.22 27.54 -67.51
CA GLN A 326 66.73 27.68 -66.12
C GLN A 326 65.65 27.75 -65.03
N ASN A 327 64.60 28.58 -65.18
CA ASN A 327 63.69 28.92 -64.07
C ASN A 327 62.33 28.19 -64.09
N ALA A 328 62.25 27.02 -64.71
CA ALA A 328 61.07 26.15 -64.64
C ALA A 328 61.02 25.28 -63.36
N SER A 329 62.13 25.17 -62.62
CA SER A 329 62.35 24.16 -61.59
C SER A 329 61.88 24.54 -60.16
N GLY A 330 61.58 25.81 -59.89
CA GLY A 330 61.29 26.30 -58.53
C GLY A 330 59.82 26.22 -58.09
N LEU A 331 58.87 26.27 -59.03
CA LEU A 331 57.44 26.43 -58.72
C LEU A 331 56.63 25.12 -58.75
N GLU A 332 57.13 24.06 -59.39
CA GLU A 332 56.40 22.79 -59.48
C GLU A 332 56.31 22.04 -58.13
N ALA A 333 57.32 22.13 -57.26
CA ALA A 333 57.35 21.34 -56.03
C ALA A 333 56.23 21.73 -55.05
N SER A 334 56.14 23.02 -54.70
CA SER A 334 55.20 23.52 -53.68
C SER A 334 53.73 23.44 -54.14
N LEU A 335 53.45 23.75 -55.42
CA LEU A 335 52.09 23.71 -55.95
C LEU A 335 51.53 22.28 -56.07
N LYS A 336 52.39 21.28 -56.27
CA LYS A 336 52.03 19.88 -56.49
C LYS A 336 51.68 19.18 -55.18
N GLU A 337 52.42 19.45 -54.10
CA GLU A 337 52.14 18.89 -52.77
C GLU A 337 50.84 19.44 -52.16
N GLN A 338 50.58 20.75 -52.31
CA GLN A 338 49.33 21.35 -51.81
C GLN A 338 48.11 20.88 -52.61
N LYS A 339 48.20 20.79 -53.95
CA LYS A 339 47.12 20.26 -54.78
C LYS A 339 46.82 18.80 -54.49
N GLN A 340 47.83 17.94 -54.35
CA GLN A 340 47.63 16.52 -54.10
C GLN A 340 46.84 16.27 -52.80
N ARG A 341 47.19 16.97 -51.70
CA ARG A 341 46.48 16.84 -50.42
C ARG A 341 45.03 17.34 -50.49
N SER A 342 44.76 18.41 -51.24
CA SER A 342 43.39 18.89 -51.44
C SER A 342 42.55 17.92 -52.28
N ILE A 343 43.14 17.34 -53.33
CA ILE A 343 42.47 16.39 -54.23
C ILE A 343 42.14 15.08 -53.51
N GLU A 344 43.03 14.54 -52.66
CA GLU A 344 42.76 13.29 -51.93
C GLU A 344 41.63 13.42 -50.89
N VAL A 345 41.48 14.57 -50.24
CA VAL A 345 40.43 14.79 -49.23
C VAL A 345 39.08 15.08 -49.89
N ILE A 346 39.07 15.89 -50.95
CA ILE A 346 37.85 16.16 -51.73
C ILE A 346 37.36 14.87 -52.41
N GLY A 347 38.25 14.13 -53.08
CA GLY A 347 37.89 12.88 -53.77
C GLY A 347 37.27 11.83 -52.84
N LYS A 348 37.82 11.63 -51.63
CA LYS A 348 37.26 10.67 -50.66
C LYS A 348 35.89 11.09 -50.10
N LEU A 349 35.59 12.39 -50.08
CA LEU A 349 34.27 12.91 -49.71
C LEU A 349 33.29 12.87 -50.90
N GLU A 350 33.73 13.14 -52.12
CA GLU A 350 32.90 13.03 -53.32
C GLU A 350 32.60 11.58 -53.70
N ASP A 351 33.53 10.64 -53.57
CA ASP A 351 33.26 9.20 -53.77
C ASP A 351 32.21 8.69 -52.75
N GLY A 352 32.35 9.08 -51.48
CA GLY A 352 31.39 8.75 -50.43
C GLY A 352 30.00 9.36 -50.70
N LYS A 353 29.96 10.64 -51.08
CA LYS A 353 28.73 11.36 -51.45
C LYS A 353 28.07 10.73 -52.68
N GLN A 354 28.80 10.58 -53.79
CA GLN A 354 28.26 10.03 -55.04
C GLN A 354 27.82 8.57 -54.88
N ARG A 355 28.44 7.80 -53.97
CA ARG A 355 27.98 6.44 -53.67
C ARG A 355 26.62 6.45 -52.96
N LEU A 356 26.46 7.28 -51.92
CA LEU A 356 25.19 7.43 -51.22
C LEU A 356 24.11 8.07 -52.11
N GLU A 357 24.47 9.00 -52.99
CA GLU A 357 23.54 9.58 -53.98
C GLU A 357 23.12 8.54 -55.01
N ARG A 358 24.02 7.67 -55.50
CA ARG A 358 23.66 6.53 -56.38
C ARG A 358 22.75 5.54 -55.66
N GLU A 359 23.09 5.13 -54.44
CA GLU A 359 22.26 4.18 -53.66
C GLU A 359 20.87 4.77 -53.33
N LEU A 360 20.78 6.09 -53.09
CA LEU A 360 19.52 6.81 -52.90
C LEU A 360 18.71 6.95 -54.20
N ASP A 361 19.36 7.29 -55.31
CA ASP A 361 18.69 7.50 -56.59
C ASP A 361 18.32 6.18 -57.29
N GLU A 362 19.04 5.08 -57.07
CA GLU A 362 18.61 3.74 -57.50
C GLU A 362 17.38 3.30 -56.70
N ALA A 363 17.35 3.50 -55.37
CA ALA A 363 16.16 3.23 -54.56
C ALA A 363 14.95 4.11 -54.93
N ARG A 364 15.17 5.39 -55.24
CA ARG A 364 14.14 6.28 -55.80
C ARG A 364 13.69 5.86 -57.19
N ARG A 365 14.61 5.34 -58.01
CA ARG A 365 14.34 4.83 -59.34
C ARG A 365 13.51 3.57 -59.27
N GLU A 366 13.84 2.61 -58.42
CA GLU A 366 13.01 1.42 -58.19
C GLU A 366 11.61 1.79 -57.68
N ALA A 367 11.51 2.71 -56.71
CA ALA A 367 10.22 3.23 -56.25
C ALA A 367 9.43 3.93 -57.38
N LYS A 368 10.11 4.67 -58.25
CA LYS A 368 9.53 5.34 -59.42
C LYS A 368 9.20 4.37 -60.55
N GLU A 369 9.94 3.29 -60.73
CA GLU A 369 9.68 2.24 -61.71
C GLU A 369 8.53 1.33 -61.25
N ALA A 370 8.40 1.06 -59.95
CA ALA A 370 7.21 0.45 -59.35
C ALA A 370 5.96 1.35 -59.48
N SER A 371 6.10 2.65 -59.20
CA SER A 371 5.02 3.63 -59.40
C SER A 371 4.64 3.76 -60.88
N ASN A 372 5.63 3.77 -61.79
CA ASN A 372 5.41 3.76 -63.23
C ASN A 372 4.81 2.43 -63.73
N ALA A 373 5.11 1.29 -63.10
CA ALA A 373 4.49 0.01 -63.42
C ALA A 373 3.01 0.01 -62.99
N LEU A 374 2.69 0.59 -61.83
CA LEU A 374 1.31 0.81 -61.38
C LEU A 374 0.56 1.76 -62.34
N ALA A 375 1.22 2.84 -62.76
CA ALA A 375 0.68 3.78 -63.74
C ALA A 375 0.55 3.19 -65.16
N ARG A 376 1.46 2.28 -65.57
CA ARG A 376 1.33 1.51 -66.82
C ARG A 376 0.16 0.53 -66.74
N ALA A 377 0.01 -0.22 -65.65
CA ALA A 377 -1.15 -1.11 -65.49
C ALA A 377 -2.49 -0.35 -65.50
N SER A 378 -2.55 0.83 -64.86
CA SER A 378 -3.72 1.72 -64.95
C SER A 378 -3.90 2.29 -66.36
N GLY A 379 -2.82 2.73 -67.01
CA GLY A 379 -2.83 3.32 -68.35
C GLY A 379 -3.11 2.30 -69.46
N GLU A 380 -2.74 1.04 -69.29
CA GLU A 380 -3.09 -0.09 -70.14
C GLU A 380 -4.56 -0.45 -69.94
N ALA A 381 -5.09 -0.39 -68.72
CA ALA A 381 -6.54 -0.46 -68.51
C ALA A 381 -7.30 0.72 -69.16
N ASP A 382 -6.72 1.93 -69.16
CA ASP A 382 -7.30 3.12 -69.80
C ASP A 382 -7.08 3.20 -71.32
N THR A 383 -6.08 2.52 -71.87
CA THR A 383 -5.87 2.42 -73.34
C THR A 383 -6.45 1.15 -73.94
N LEU A 384 -6.75 0.13 -73.15
CA LEU A 384 -7.80 -0.86 -73.48
C LEU A 384 -9.21 -0.22 -73.41
N ARG A 385 -9.40 0.87 -72.65
CA ARG A 385 -10.55 1.78 -72.86
C ARG A 385 -10.42 2.67 -74.11
N SER A 386 -9.29 2.68 -74.83
CA SER A 386 -9.05 3.41 -76.10
C SER A 386 -8.87 2.51 -77.34
N GLN A 387 -8.70 1.20 -77.16
CA GLN A 387 -9.01 0.12 -78.12
C GLN A 387 -10.37 0.32 -78.79
N VAL A 388 -11.27 0.97 -78.05
CA VAL A 388 -12.64 1.36 -78.37
C VAL A 388 -12.74 2.53 -79.37
N ALA A 389 -11.67 3.32 -79.57
CA ALA A 389 -11.77 4.65 -80.19
C ALA A 389 -11.31 4.76 -81.65
N SER A 390 -10.16 4.15 -82.02
CA SER A 390 -9.46 4.50 -83.26
C SER A 390 -8.70 3.31 -83.85
N GLN A 391 -9.17 2.65 -84.92
CA GLN A 391 -10.35 2.89 -85.77
C GLN A 391 -10.27 4.13 -86.70
N GLU A 392 -9.29 5.03 -86.53
CA GLU A 392 -8.81 5.96 -87.58
C GLU A 392 -7.65 5.30 -88.36
N ALA A 393 -7.82 4.04 -88.74
CA ALA A 393 -8.22 3.73 -90.11
C ALA A 393 -7.05 3.72 -91.11
N THR A 394 -6.76 2.52 -91.61
CA THR A 394 -6.85 2.17 -93.04
C THR A 394 -5.85 2.77 -94.05
N ILE A 395 -5.27 3.95 -93.83
CA ILE A 395 -4.97 4.87 -94.93
C ILE A 395 -3.69 4.58 -95.75
N ARG A 396 -2.56 4.20 -95.13
CA ARG A 396 -1.24 4.61 -95.69
C ARG A 396 -0.24 3.50 -96.11
N GLY A 397 -0.58 2.23 -96.01
CA GLY A 397 0.36 1.09 -96.17
C GLY A 397 0.80 0.72 -97.60
N PHE A 398 1.09 1.68 -98.49
CA PHE A 398 1.07 1.44 -99.94
C PHE A 398 2.42 1.19 -100.68
N ASN A 399 3.52 1.88 -100.35
CA ASN A 399 4.82 1.79 -101.06
C ASN A 399 5.97 1.84 -100.03
N LYS A 400 7.02 0.99 -99.96
CA LYS A 400 7.88 0.29 -100.96
C LYS A 400 8.75 1.21 -101.84
N LYS A 401 10.00 0.89 -102.20
CA LYS A 401 11.17 0.29 -101.50
C LYS A 401 12.43 0.56 -102.38
N PRO A 402 13.69 0.53 -101.89
CA PRO A 402 14.87 1.04 -102.62
C PRO A 402 15.80 -0.07 -103.16
N ASP A 403 17.13 0.11 -103.03
CA ASP A 403 18.27 -0.73 -103.47
C ASP A 403 18.74 -0.51 -104.93
N SER A 404 20.04 -0.51 -105.28
CA SER A 404 21.33 -0.46 -104.53
C SER A 404 22.46 -0.07 -105.53
N GLY A 405 23.72 0.26 -105.19
CA GLY A 405 24.44 0.34 -103.91
C GLY A 405 25.97 0.52 -104.15
N LYS A 406 26.79 0.27 -103.10
CA LYS A 406 28.17 0.74 -102.83
C LYS A 406 28.26 2.13 -102.20
#